data_AF-A0A6L8MHU3-F1
#
_entry.id   AF-A0A6L8MHU3-F1
#
_cell.length_a   1.000
_cell.length_b   1.000
_cell.length_c   1.000
_cell.angle_alpha   90.00
_cell.angle_beta   90.00
_cell.angle_gamma   90.00
#
_symmetry.space_group_name_H-M   'P 1'
#
loop_
_entity.id
_entity.type
_entity.pdbx_description
1 polymer ?
#
loop_
_entity_poly.entity_id
_entity_poly.type
_entity_poly.pdbx_seq_one_letter_code
_entity_poly.pdbx_strand_id
1 'polypeptide(L)'
;MADLAKVPIHRSREATLAGHVAAPTMSPADLVAYLLGWNELVLKWLERDDQGLPVDFPETGFQWNELGRLAQKFYQDYGELSYPQLLDALVHVKQRLVGAIAARSDQELYGRAWYGEWTKGRMIQFNTSSPYANARGRIRKWLKA
;
A
#
# COMPACT_ATOMS: atom_id res chain seq x y z
N MET A 1 -11.61 2.05 3.08
CA MET A 1 -12.52 1.35 2.16
C MET A 1 -13.82 2.10 1.93
N ALA A 2 -14.62 2.42 2.96
CA ALA A 2 -15.93 3.07 2.76
C ALA A 2 -15.89 4.36 1.90
N ASP A 3 -14.89 5.22 2.07
CA ASP A 3 -14.76 6.43 1.24
C ASP A 3 -14.29 6.14 -0.20
N LEU A 4 -13.48 5.08 -0.41
CA LEU A 4 -13.09 4.63 -1.75
C LEU A 4 -14.28 4.05 -2.52
N ALA A 5 -15.16 3.31 -1.85
CA ALA A 5 -16.37 2.77 -2.46
C ALA A 5 -17.38 3.83 -2.93
N LYS A 6 -17.21 5.10 -2.52
CA LYS A 6 -18.04 6.23 -2.97
C LYS A 6 -17.55 6.84 -4.28
N VAL A 7 -16.36 6.49 -4.75
CA VAL A 7 -15.84 6.98 -6.03
C VAL A 7 -16.69 6.42 -7.16
N PRO A 8 -17.30 7.26 -8.02
CA PRO A 8 -18.04 6.77 -9.18
C PRO A 8 -17.11 6.03 -10.15
N ILE A 9 -17.52 4.83 -10.59
CA ILE A 9 -16.68 3.96 -11.44
C ILE A 9 -16.21 4.67 -12.71
N HIS A 10 -17.08 5.44 -13.38
CA HIS A 10 -16.72 6.17 -14.60
C HIS A 10 -15.66 7.26 -14.37
N ARG A 11 -15.47 7.72 -13.13
CA ARG A 11 -14.45 8.72 -12.75
C ARG A 11 -13.21 8.11 -12.10
N SER A 12 -13.19 6.81 -11.85
CA SER A 12 -12.13 6.18 -11.05
C SER A 12 -10.75 6.24 -11.72
N ARG A 13 -10.72 6.42 -13.04
CA ARG A 13 -9.48 6.53 -13.85
C ARG A 13 -9.17 7.98 -14.27
N GLU A 14 -9.96 8.96 -13.84
CA GLU A 14 -9.65 10.38 -14.10
C GLU A 14 -8.41 10.81 -13.30
N ALA A 15 -7.34 11.21 -13.98
CA ALA A 15 -6.09 11.66 -13.36
C ALA A 15 -6.20 13.10 -12.81
N THR A 16 -7.07 13.28 -11.82
CA THR A 16 -7.45 14.59 -11.24
C THR A 16 -7.10 14.73 -9.76
N LEU A 17 -6.63 13.67 -9.10
CA LEU A 17 -6.03 13.79 -7.77
C LEU A 17 -4.62 14.37 -7.90
N ALA A 18 -4.22 15.24 -6.97
CA ALA A 18 -2.80 15.57 -6.82
C ALA A 18 -2.00 14.29 -6.55
N GLY A 19 -0.99 14.03 -7.36
CA GLY A 19 -0.21 12.79 -7.29
C GLY A 19 0.76 12.75 -6.11
N HIS A 20 1.61 11.72 -6.12
CA HIS A 20 2.81 11.67 -5.27
C HIS A 20 3.94 12.46 -5.92
N VAL A 21 5.08 12.66 -5.25
CA VAL A 21 6.21 13.50 -5.73
C VAL A 21 6.63 13.20 -7.18
N ALA A 22 6.45 11.97 -7.66
CA ALA A 22 6.83 11.54 -9.01
C ALA A 22 5.75 11.74 -10.11
N ALA A 23 4.54 12.16 -9.78
CA ALA A 23 3.46 12.38 -10.75
C ALA A 23 2.65 13.63 -10.38
N PRO A 24 2.45 14.59 -11.31
CA PRO A 24 1.70 15.81 -11.01
C PRO A 24 0.24 15.51 -10.64
N THR A 25 -0.33 14.47 -11.27
CA THR A 25 -1.67 13.97 -10.96
C THR A 25 -1.71 12.44 -10.93
N MET A 26 -2.75 11.88 -10.31
CA MET A 26 -3.07 10.45 -10.30
C MET A 26 -4.57 10.25 -10.32
N SER A 27 -5.04 9.05 -10.63
CA SER A 27 -6.46 8.69 -10.53
C SER A 27 -6.81 8.02 -9.19
N PRO A 28 -8.10 7.98 -8.80
CA PRO A 28 -8.52 7.16 -7.67
C PRO A 28 -8.10 5.69 -7.78
N ALA A 29 -8.06 5.12 -8.99
CA ALA A 29 -7.60 3.77 -9.23
C ALA A 29 -6.08 3.62 -9.00
N ASP A 30 -5.27 4.59 -9.44
CA ASP A 30 -3.83 4.60 -9.17
C ASP A 30 -3.55 4.66 -7.66
N LEU A 31 -4.34 5.45 -6.92
CA LEU A 31 -4.23 5.50 -5.47
C LEU A 31 -4.55 4.14 -4.83
N VAL A 32 -5.55 3.39 -5.34
CA VAL A 32 -5.84 2.04 -4.84
C VAL A 32 -4.73 1.06 -5.21
N ALA A 33 -4.23 1.10 -6.44
CA ALA A 33 -3.10 0.28 -6.91
C ALA A 33 -1.84 0.53 -6.05
N TYR A 34 -1.56 1.79 -5.70
CA TYR A 34 -0.47 2.16 -4.80
C TYR A 34 -0.62 1.49 -3.43
N LEU A 35 -1.81 1.56 -2.81
CA LEU A 35 -2.07 0.93 -1.52
C LEU A 35 -1.93 -0.59 -1.60
N LEU A 36 -2.49 -1.19 -2.64
CA LEU A 36 -2.44 -2.63 -2.89
C LEU A 36 -0.99 -3.12 -3.03
N GLY A 37 -0.18 -2.44 -3.85
CA GLY A 37 1.22 -2.77 -4.05
C GLY A 37 2.03 -2.73 -2.75
N TRP A 38 1.88 -1.67 -1.95
CA TRP A 38 2.53 -1.61 -0.64
C TRP A 38 2.07 -2.69 0.33
N ASN A 39 0.78 -3.04 0.30
CA ASN A 39 0.24 -4.08 1.19
C ASN A 39 0.77 -5.48 0.81
N GLU A 40 0.84 -5.80 -0.48
CA GLU A 40 1.44 -7.06 -0.95
C GLU A 40 2.95 -7.11 -0.65
N LEU A 41 3.67 -5.98 -0.76
CA LEU A 41 5.08 -5.92 -0.34
C LEU A 41 5.26 -6.25 1.15
N VAL A 42 4.42 -5.68 2.02
CA VAL A 42 4.49 -5.97 3.45
C VAL A 42 4.24 -7.46 3.71
N LEU A 43 3.22 -8.06 3.08
CA LEU A 43 2.98 -9.50 3.22
C LEU A 43 4.17 -10.33 2.74
N LYS A 44 4.76 -9.96 1.60
CA LYS A 44 5.93 -10.64 1.07
C LYS A 44 7.13 -10.54 2.03
N TRP A 45 7.37 -9.36 2.61
CA TRP A 45 8.45 -9.18 3.59
C TRP A 45 8.23 -10.08 4.82
N LEU A 46 7.00 -10.12 5.33
CA LEU A 46 6.63 -10.96 6.47
C LEU A 46 6.77 -12.45 6.16
N GLU A 47 6.30 -12.90 5.00
CA GLU A 47 6.40 -14.30 4.58
C GLU A 47 7.86 -14.75 4.42
N ARG A 48 8.71 -13.92 3.82
CA ARG A 48 10.13 -14.23 3.67
C ARG A 48 10.85 -14.27 5.02
N ASP A 49 10.53 -13.33 5.91
CA ASP A 49 11.07 -13.30 7.28
C ASP A 49 10.65 -14.55 8.08
N ASP A 50 9.39 -14.98 7.98
CA ASP A 50 8.89 -16.21 8.60
C ASP A 50 9.62 -17.47 8.08
N GLN A 51 10.04 -17.44 6.81
CA GLN A 51 10.82 -18.50 6.18
C GLN A 51 12.32 -18.41 6.45
N GLY A 52 12.79 -17.39 7.19
CA GLY A 52 14.21 -17.14 7.42
C GLY A 52 14.99 -16.73 6.16
N LEU A 53 14.29 -16.25 5.12
CA LEU A 53 14.88 -15.81 3.87
C LEU A 53 15.27 -14.33 3.92
N PRO A 54 16.31 -13.91 3.17
CA PRO A 54 16.65 -12.49 3.03
C PRO A 54 15.49 -11.68 2.48
N VAL A 55 15.26 -10.50 3.06
CA VAL A 55 14.21 -9.56 2.65
C VAL A 55 14.85 -8.35 1.96
N ASP A 56 14.50 -8.13 0.70
CA ASP A 56 14.90 -6.92 -0.03
C ASP A 56 13.92 -5.79 0.25
N PHE A 57 14.41 -4.72 0.87
CA PHE A 57 13.63 -3.51 1.15
C PHE A 57 14.02 -2.36 0.20
N PRO A 58 13.04 -1.61 -0.35
CA PRO A 58 11.60 -1.88 -0.31
C PRO A 58 11.16 -3.03 -1.23
N GLU A 59 11.91 -3.30 -2.30
CA GLU A 59 11.61 -4.35 -3.28
C GLU A 59 12.91 -4.75 -3.98
N THR A 60 13.02 -5.99 -4.43
CA THR A 60 14.14 -6.50 -5.22
C THR A 60 14.37 -5.61 -6.44
N GLY A 61 15.56 -5.04 -6.55
CA GLY A 61 15.92 -4.12 -7.63
C GLY A 61 15.43 -2.68 -7.44
N PHE A 62 15.00 -2.30 -6.24
CA PHE A 62 14.61 -0.92 -5.89
C PHE A 62 15.29 -0.45 -4.62
N GLN A 63 15.61 0.84 -4.57
CA GLN A 63 16.12 1.54 -3.39
C GLN A 63 15.06 2.50 -2.80
N TRP A 64 15.21 2.89 -1.54
CA TRP A 64 14.28 3.82 -0.86
C TRP A 64 14.24 5.24 -1.47
N ASN A 65 15.22 5.63 -2.28
CA ASN A 65 15.17 6.88 -3.05
C ASN A 65 14.46 6.72 -4.40
N GLU A 66 14.00 5.51 -4.76
CA GLU A 66 13.31 5.19 -6.02
C GLU A 66 11.80 4.92 -5.85
N LEU A 67 11.19 5.38 -4.75
CA LEU A 67 9.78 5.08 -4.46
C LEU A 67 8.81 5.59 -5.53
N GLY A 68 9.21 6.62 -6.30
CA GLY A 68 8.45 7.05 -7.48
C GLY A 68 8.38 5.97 -8.56
N ARG A 69 9.52 5.33 -8.87
CA ARG A 69 9.62 4.22 -9.83
C ARG A 69 8.86 2.99 -9.33
N LEU A 70 8.96 2.70 -8.04
CA LEU A 70 8.21 1.61 -7.41
C LEU A 70 6.70 1.87 -7.44
N ALA A 71 6.25 3.10 -7.22
CA ALA A 71 4.83 3.45 -7.37
C ALA A 71 4.33 3.27 -8.82
N GLN A 72 5.15 3.65 -9.81
CA GLN A 72 4.82 3.40 -11.23
C GLN A 72 4.70 1.91 -11.54
N LYS A 73 5.56 1.08 -10.96
CA LYS A 73 5.44 -0.39 -11.05
C LYS A 73 4.06 -0.84 -10.55
N PHE A 74 3.60 -0.36 -9.39
CA PHE A 74 2.26 -0.73 -8.90
C PHE A 74 1.13 -0.31 -9.85
N TYR A 75 1.22 0.87 -10.47
CA TYR A 75 0.23 1.32 -11.43
C TYR A 75 0.18 0.39 -12.66
N GLN A 76 1.32 -0.12 -13.09
CA GLN A 76 1.42 -1.07 -14.19
C GLN A 76 0.91 -2.46 -13.78
N ASP A 77 1.35 -2.98 -12.63
CA ASP A 77 0.96 -4.31 -12.12
C ASP A 77 -0.56 -4.47 -12.01
N TYR A 78 -1.28 -3.40 -11.67
CA TYR A 78 -2.73 -3.41 -11.46
C TYR A 78 -3.50 -2.53 -12.47
N GLY A 79 -2.86 -2.12 -13.57
CA GLY A 79 -3.42 -1.20 -14.56
C GLY A 79 -4.68 -1.75 -15.25
N GLU A 80 -4.69 -3.05 -15.52
CA GLU A 80 -5.77 -3.76 -16.23
C GLU A 80 -6.98 -4.08 -15.33
N LEU A 81 -6.85 -3.94 -14.01
CA LEU A 81 -7.95 -4.23 -13.10
C LEU A 81 -9.01 -3.12 -13.16
N SER A 82 -10.29 -3.52 -13.17
CA SER A 82 -11.38 -2.58 -12.96
C SER A 82 -11.35 -2.03 -11.53
N TYR A 83 -11.99 -0.86 -11.31
CA TYR A 83 -12.03 -0.26 -9.99
C TYR A 83 -12.65 -1.17 -8.91
N PRO A 84 -13.76 -1.89 -9.16
CA PRO A 84 -14.27 -2.88 -8.22
C PRO A 84 -13.25 -3.98 -7.89
N GLN A 85 -12.57 -4.53 -8.91
CA GLN A 85 -11.53 -5.55 -8.69
C GLN A 85 -10.36 -5.04 -7.85
N LEU A 86 -9.94 -3.79 -8.06
CA LEU A 86 -8.93 -3.14 -7.24
C LEU A 86 -9.37 -3.03 -5.77
N LEU A 87 -10.63 -2.66 -5.53
CA LEU A 87 -11.16 -2.55 -4.16
C LEU A 87 -11.25 -3.92 -3.48
N ASP A 88 -11.72 -4.95 -4.19
CA ASP A 88 -11.81 -6.31 -3.67
C ASP A 88 -10.43 -6.87 -3.33
N ALA A 89 -9.45 -6.69 -4.22
CA ALA A 89 -8.05 -7.06 -3.97
C ALA A 89 -7.49 -6.33 -2.74
N LEU A 90 -7.76 -5.02 -2.61
CA LEU A 90 -7.32 -4.25 -1.45
C LEU A 90 -8.00 -4.72 -0.13
N VAL A 91 -9.27 -5.12 -0.17
CA VAL A 91 -9.94 -5.73 1.01
C VAL A 91 -9.24 -7.03 1.39
N HIS A 92 -9.00 -7.90 0.41
CA HIS A 92 -8.42 -9.21 0.62
C HIS A 92 -6.99 -9.13 1.19
N VAL A 93 -6.12 -8.31 0.58
CA VAL A 93 -4.75 -8.13 1.09
C VAL A 93 -4.74 -7.53 2.50
N LYS A 94 -5.67 -6.60 2.80
CA LYS A 94 -5.81 -6.04 4.14
C LYS A 94 -6.21 -7.10 5.16
N GLN A 95 -7.13 -8.00 4.81
CA GLN A 95 -7.53 -9.10 5.69
C GLN A 95 -6.37 -10.05 5.97
N ARG A 96 -5.59 -10.41 4.94
CA ARG A 96 -4.36 -11.19 5.08
C ARG A 96 -3.35 -10.50 6.00
N LEU A 97 -3.14 -9.18 5.84
CA LEU A 97 -2.27 -8.40 6.71
C LEU A 97 -2.73 -8.42 8.17
N VAL A 98 -4.04 -8.24 8.43
CA VAL A 98 -4.58 -8.31 9.79
C VAL A 98 -4.36 -9.70 10.39
N GLY A 99 -4.59 -10.76 9.63
CA GLY A 99 -4.31 -12.14 10.07
C GLY A 99 -2.83 -12.37 10.38
N ALA A 100 -1.94 -11.91 9.50
CA ALA A 100 -0.49 -11.99 9.69
C ALA A 100 -0.04 -11.24 10.96
N ILE A 101 -0.55 -10.02 11.19
CA ILE A 101 -0.23 -9.24 12.39
C ILE A 101 -0.76 -9.93 13.65
N ALA A 102 -2.00 -10.42 13.63
CA ALA A 102 -2.65 -11.06 14.78
C ALA A 102 -1.96 -12.37 15.21
N ALA A 103 -1.26 -13.03 14.28
CA ALA A 103 -0.47 -14.23 14.57
C ALA A 103 0.84 -13.95 15.32
N ARG A 104 1.21 -12.68 15.51
CA ARG A 104 2.50 -12.25 16.08
C ARG A 104 2.32 -11.62 17.45
N SER A 105 3.32 -11.80 18.29
CA SER A 105 3.35 -11.17 19.62
C SER A 105 3.75 -9.70 19.54
N ASP A 106 3.37 -8.92 20.55
CA ASP A 106 3.83 -7.53 20.70
C ASP A 106 5.35 -7.44 20.75
N GLN A 107 6.00 -8.38 21.46
CA GLN A 107 7.46 -8.46 21.54
C GLN A 107 8.11 -8.67 20.17
N GLU A 108 7.50 -9.45 19.28
CA GLU A 108 8.00 -9.61 17.91
C GLU A 108 7.79 -8.33 17.08
N LEU A 109 6.62 -7.72 17.20
CA LEU A 109 6.26 -6.54 16.41
C LEU A 109 7.05 -5.29 16.86
N TYR A 110 7.30 -5.13 18.16
CA TYR A 110 7.77 -3.87 18.75
C TYR A 110 8.97 -4.01 19.68
N GLY A 111 9.35 -5.22 20.08
CA GLY A 111 10.42 -5.43 21.06
C GLY A 111 11.85 -5.28 20.55
N ARG A 112 12.07 -5.25 19.23
CA ARG A 112 13.39 -5.02 18.62
C ARG A 112 13.30 -4.41 17.22
N ALA A 113 14.41 -3.83 16.78
CA ALA A 113 14.57 -3.41 15.40
C ALA A 113 14.56 -4.62 14.46
N TRP A 114 13.98 -4.41 13.27
CA TRP A 114 13.85 -5.41 12.20
C TRP A 114 14.51 -4.91 10.91
N TYR A 115 14.35 -3.63 10.59
CA TYR A 115 15.03 -2.99 9.46
C TYR A 115 15.70 -1.68 9.90
N GLY A 116 17.03 -1.66 9.93
CA GLY A 116 17.80 -0.54 10.49
C GLY A 116 17.43 -0.34 11.97
N GLU A 117 16.90 0.83 12.30
CA GLU A 117 16.37 1.16 13.63
C GLU A 117 14.87 0.83 13.81
N TRP A 118 14.17 0.49 12.71
CA TRP A 118 12.71 0.36 12.72
C TRP A 118 12.27 -1.03 13.14
N THR A 119 11.30 -1.08 14.05
CA THR A 119 10.63 -2.33 14.45
C THR A 119 9.75 -2.87 13.32
N LYS A 120 9.42 -4.17 13.39
CA LYS A 120 8.55 -4.84 12.40
C LYS A 120 7.18 -4.16 12.31
N GLY A 121 6.55 -3.90 13.46
CA GLY A 121 5.29 -3.18 13.56
C GLY A 121 5.36 -1.77 12.97
N ARG A 122 6.49 -1.07 13.13
CA ARG A 122 6.68 0.26 12.53
C ARG A 122 6.81 0.20 11.00
N MET A 123 7.54 -0.78 10.47
CA MET A 123 7.64 -1.02 9.02
C MET A 123 6.28 -1.37 8.40
N ILE A 124 5.49 -2.21 9.08
CA ILE A 124 4.10 -2.50 8.68
C ILE A 124 3.27 -1.21 8.67
N GLN A 125 3.34 -0.42 9.75
CA GLN A 125 2.58 0.83 9.90
C GLN A 125 2.86 1.84 8.79
N PHE A 126 4.13 2.02 8.41
CA PHE A 126 4.56 2.92 7.34
C PHE A 126 3.95 2.58 5.99
N ASN A 127 3.64 1.31 5.75
CA ASN A 127 3.19 0.80 4.45
C ASN A 127 1.72 0.34 4.45
N THR A 128 1.00 0.53 5.57
CA THR A 128 -0.41 0.16 5.71
C THR A 128 -1.23 1.31 6.30
N SER A 129 -1.38 1.38 7.62
CA SER A 129 -2.28 2.33 8.31
C SER A 129 -1.98 3.78 7.98
N SER A 130 -0.71 4.16 7.84
CA SER A 130 -0.31 5.53 7.51
C SER A 130 -0.73 5.91 6.07
N PRO A 131 -0.41 5.12 5.02
CA PRO A 131 -0.97 5.30 3.68
C PRO A 131 -2.50 5.29 3.64
N TYR A 132 -3.19 4.43 4.40
CA TYR A 132 -4.66 4.43 4.44
C TYR A 132 -5.23 5.75 4.94
N ALA A 133 -4.64 6.31 6.00
CA ALA A 133 -5.06 7.59 6.55
C ALA A 133 -4.85 8.73 5.54
N ASN A 134 -3.70 8.73 4.85
CA ASN A 134 -3.39 9.69 3.80
C ASN A 134 -4.37 9.59 2.63
N ALA A 135 -4.59 8.38 2.10
CA ALA A 135 -5.49 8.10 0.99
C ALA A 135 -6.94 8.51 1.31
N ARG A 136 -7.40 8.24 2.54
CA ARG A 136 -8.73 8.66 3.00
C ARG A 136 -8.88 10.18 2.94
N GLY A 137 -7.87 10.93 3.39
CA GLY A 137 -7.88 12.39 3.30
C GLY A 137 -7.96 12.89 1.86
N ARG A 138 -7.13 12.32 0.97
CA ARG A 138 -7.10 12.66 -0.46
C ARG A 138 -8.44 12.41 -1.15
N ILE A 139 -9.02 11.23 -0.96
CA ILE A 139 -10.31 10.85 -1.58
C ILE A 139 -11.45 11.72 -1.07
N ARG A 140 -11.51 12.01 0.24
CA ARG A 140 -12.55 12.90 0.79
C ARG A 140 -12.46 14.32 0.24
N LYS A 141 -11.24 14.83 0.03
CA LYS A 141 -11.04 16.13 -0.59
C LYS A 141 -11.51 16.11 -2.05
N TRP A 142 -11.16 15.07 -2.78
CA TRP A 142 -11.52 14.90 -4.19
C TRP A 142 -13.02 14.72 -4.42
N LEU A 143 -13.70 13.92 -3.60
CA LEU A 143 -15.16 13.72 -3.68
C LEU A 143 -15.97 14.99 -3.41
N LYS A 144 -15.36 16.03 -2.81
CA LYS A 144 -16.00 17.32 -2.54
C LYS A 144 -15.78 18.36 -3.64
N ALA A 145 -14.82 18.12 -4.53
CA ALA A 145 -14.50 18.99 -5.65
C ALA A 145 -15.37 18.61 -6.86
#